data_AF-A0A7W8EDX6-F1
#
_entry.id   AF-A0A7W8EDX6-F1
#
_cell.length_a   1.000
_cell.length_b   1.000
_cell.length_c   1.000
_cell.angle_alpha   90.00
_cell.angle_beta   90.00
_cell.angle_gamma   90.00
#
_symmetry.space_group_name_H-M   'P 1'
#
loop_
_entity.id
_entity.type
_entity.pdbx_description
1 polymer ?
#
loop_
_entity_poly.entity_id
_entity_poly.type
_entity_poly.pdbx_seq_one_letter_code
_entity_poly.pdbx_strand_id
1 'polypeptide(L)' 'MVQVRGGVEAFYAHPSVADEEFPVGTIVVVVEYFPPRTVYVARALV' A
#
# COMPACT_ATOMS: atom_id res chain seq x y z
N MET A 1 -18.10 -19.36 -10.11
CA MET A 1 -17.11 -18.27 -10.15
C MET A 1 -17.23 -17.52 -8.83
N VAL A 2 -16.20 -17.50 -7.99
CA VAL A 2 -16.26 -16.79 -6.69
C VAL A 2 -16.28 -15.30 -6.99
N GLN A 3 -17.35 -14.62 -6.56
CA GLN A 3 -17.42 -13.16 -6.59
C GLN A 3 -16.34 -12.63 -5.65
N VAL A 4 -15.24 -12.12 -6.18
CA VAL A 4 -14.30 -11.32 -5.40
C VAL A 4 -15.06 -10.04 -5.06
N ARG A 5 -15.68 -9.99 -3.88
CA ARG A 5 -16.18 -8.73 -3.34
C ARG A 5 -14.98 -7.80 -3.24
N GLY A 6 -15.04 -6.64 -3.89
CA GLY A 6 -14.05 -5.58 -3.75
C GLY A 6 -14.04 -5.09 -2.30
N GLY A 7 -13.34 -5.83 -1.44
CA GLY A 7 -13.07 -5.46 -0.07
C GLY A 7 -11.83 -4.59 -0.06
N VAL A 8 -11.87 -3.51 0.71
CA VAL A 8 -10.67 -2.82 1.13
C VAL A 8 -10.12 -3.50 2.38
N GLU A 9 -8.82 -3.68 2.44
CA GLU A 9 -8.12 -4.22 3.60
C GLU A 9 -7.03 -3.24 4.04
N ALA A 10 -6.83 -3.12 5.35
CA ALA A 10 -5.75 -2.33 5.91
C ALA A 10 -4.47 -3.18 6.02
N PHE A 11 -3.36 -2.58 5.61
CA PHE A 11 -2.02 -3.17 5.67
C PHE A 11 -1.08 -2.26 6.47
N TYR A 12 -0.03 -2.86 7.06
CA TYR A 12 1.11 -2.10 7.57
C TYR A 12 1.94 -1.63 6.37
N ALA A 13 1.94 -0.33 6.12
CA ALA A 13 2.63 0.27 5.00
C ALA A 13 3.96 0.91 5.44
N HIS A 14 5.02 0.63 4.68
CA HIS A 14 6.33 1.24 4.86
C HIS A 14 6.80 1.91 3.56
N PRO A 15 7.45 3.08 3.63
CA PRO A 15 8.06 3.69 2.45
C PRO A 15 9.11 2.77 1.82
N SER A 16 9.10 2.66 0.49
CA SER A 16 10.16 1.94 -0.25
C SER A 16 11.45 2.75 -0.36
N VAL A 17 11.38 4.07 -0.16
CA VAL A 17 12.52 4.98 -0.09
C VAL A 17 12.70 5.43 1.36
N ALA A 18 13.93 5.35 1.86
CA ALA A 18 14.26 5.80 3.21
C ALA A 18 13.90 7.29 3.40
N ASP A 19 13.41 7.63 4.60
CA ASP A 19 13.03 8.99 5.02
C ASP A 19 11.90 9.65 4.22
N GLU A 20 11.21 8.93 3.32
CA GLU A 20 10.00 9.43 2.69
C GLU A 20 8.81 9.33 3.66
N GLU A 21 8.06 10.43 3.80
CA GLU A 21 6.87 10.48 4.64
C GLU A 21 5.61 10.69 3.78
N PHE A 22 4.53 9.99 4.13
CA PHE A 22 3.24 10.11 3.48
C PHE A 22 2.20 10.63 4.48
N PRO A 23 1.71 11.88 4.32
CA PRO A 23 0.57 12.37 5.08
C PRO A 23 -0.68 11.50 4.87
N VAL A 24 -1.58 11.48 5.86
CA VAL A 24 -2.87 10.80 5.75
C VAL A 24 -3.64 11.34 4.54
N GLY A 25 -4.20 10.44 3.72
CA GLY A 25 -4.92 10.77 2.49
C GLY A 25 -4.03 10.83 1.24
N THR A 26 -2.71 10.66 1.37
CA THR A 26 -1.82 10.53 0.22
C THR A 26 -2.12 9.26 -0.57
N ILE A 27 -2.24 9.40 -1.90
CA ILE A 27 -2.37 8.24 -2.79
C ILE A 27 -0.98 7.65 -3.02
N VAL A 28 -0.86 6.35 -2.75
CA VAL A 28 0.37 5.58 -2.90
C VAL A 28 0.14 4.34 -3.75
N VAL A 29 1.21 3.80 -4.31
CA VAL A 29 1.21 2.52 -5.04
C VAL A 29 1.93 1.47 -4.20
N VAL A 30 1.35 0.27 -4.09
CA VAL A 30 2.03 -0.88 -3.50
C VAL A 30 3.07 -1.40 -4.48
N VAL A 31 4.34 -1.35 -4.09
CA VAL A 31 5.45 -1.84 -4.93
C VAL A 31 5.89 -3.24 -4.53
N GLU A 32 5.68 -3.64 -3.27
CA GLU A 32 5.99 -4.99 -2.79
C GLU A 32 5.03 -5.42 -1.68
N TYR A 33 4.66 -6.70 -1.69
CA TYR A 33 3.78 -7.31 -0.69
C TYR A 33 4.51 -8.42 0.06
N PHE A 34 4.60 -8.28 1.38
CA PHE A 34 5.13 -9.28 2.30
C PHE A 34 3.99 -9.85 3.15
N PRO A 35 3.59 -11.12 2.91
CA PRO A 35 2.60 -11.79 3.74
C PRO A 35 2.99 -11.81 5.22
N PRO A 36 2.03 -11.70 6.15
CA PRO A 36 0.59 -11.69 5.88
C PRO A 36 -0.02 -10.30 5.66
N ARG A 37 0.64 -9.21 6.11
CA ARG A 37 -0.01 -7.88 6.24
C ARG A 37 0.94 -6.68 6.03
N THR A 38 2.09 -6.88 5.41
CA THR A 38 3.06 -5.79 5.21
C THR A 38 3.16 -5.44 3.73
N VAL A 39 3.17 -4.15 3.42
CA VAL A 39 3.39 -3.64 2.07
C VAL A 39 4.46 -2.56 2.09
N TYR A 40 5.29 -2.55 1.06
CA TYR A 40 6.12 -1.38 0.74
C TYR A 40 5.41 -0.54 -0.30
N VAL A 41 5.43 0.77 -0.08
CA VAL A 41 4.69 1.74 -0.90
C VAL A 41 5.59 2.85 -1.40
N ALA A 42 5.25 3.38 -2.58
CA ALA A 42 5.88 4.57 -3.16
C ALA A 42 4.81 5.61 -3.51
N ARG A 43 5.23 6.88 -3.67
CA ARG A 43 4.32 7.94 -4.14
C ARG A 43 3.69 7.57 -5.48
N ALA A 44 2.37 7.68 -5.58
CA ALA A 44 1.70 7.52 -6.87
C ALA A 44 2.05 8.71 -7.78
N LEU A 45 2.48 8.43 -9.01
CA LEU A 45 2.53 9.44 -10.06
C LEU A 45 1.10 9.71 -10.51
N VAL A 46 0.62 10.93 -10.31
CA VAL A 46 -0.67 11.41 -10.84
C VAL A 46 -0.45 12.05 -12.19
#